data_AF-A0A9E4DSI9-F1
#
_entry.id   AF-A0A9E4DSI9-F1
#
_cell.length_a   1.000
_cell.length_b   1.000
_cell.length_c   1.000
_cell.angle_alpha   90.00
_cell.angle_beta   90.00
_cell.angle_gamma   90.00
#
_symmetry.space_group_name_H-M   'P 1'
#
loop_
_entity.id
_entity.type
_entity.pdbx_description
1 polymer ?
#
loop_
_entity_poly.entity_id
_entity_poly.type
_entity_poly.pdbx_seq_one_letter_code
_entity_poly.pdbx_strand_id
1 'polypeptide(L)'
;MDEHNGYFKTGDYVEISGEPDGIVEFSDEKVFGIRIFKNRKGTELTPFIRLYSNDPEHYKNSYWIKRISNGPSFEYKTADIVPMKLN
;
A
#
# COMPACT_ATOMS: atom_id res chain seq x y z
N MET A 1 -1.36 27.03 -9.79
CA MET A 1 -1.69 25.79 -9.05
C MET A 1 -1.30 24.67 -9.98
N ASP A 2 -0.01 24.38 -10.04
CA ASP A 2 0.47 23.24 -10.82
C ASP A 2 0.25 22.02 -9.95
N GLU A 3 -0.65 21.14 -10.40
CA GLU A 3 -0.87 19.84 -9.80
C GLU A 3 0.37 18.97 -10.02
N HIS A 4 1.39 19.18 -9.19
CA HIS A 4 2.54 18.30 -9.00
C HIS A 4 2.09 16.98 -8.34
N ASN A 5 1.19 16.28 -9.01
CA ASN A 5 0.64 15.01 -8.57
C ASN A 5 1.50 13.89 -9.17
N GLY A 6 2.27 13.20 -8.32
CA GLY A 6 2.94 11.97 -8.74
C GLY A 6 1.93 10.86 -9.15
N TYR A 7 2.44 9.73 -9.62
CA TYR A 7 1.62 8.66 -10.21
C TYR A 7 0.53 8.13 -9.26
N PHE A 8 0.93 7.81 -8.03
CA PHE A 8 0.08 7.37 -6.93
C PHE A 8 -0.38 8.57 -6.10
N LYS A 9 -1.57 8.47 -5.54
CA LYS A 9 -2.24 9.47 -4.70
C LYS A 9 -2.67 8.84 -3.39
N THR A 10 -2.73 9.65 -2.34
CA THR A 10 -3.26 9.20 -1.04
C THR A 10 -4.65 8.58 -1.19
N GLY A 11 -4.86 7.42 -0.60
CA GLY A 11 -6.09 6.64 -0.69
C GLY A 11 -6.11 5.59 -1.82
N ASP A 12 -5.12 5.59 -2.71
CA ASP A 12 -5.02 4.57 -3.74
C ASP A 12 -4.75 3.19 -3.17
N TYR A 13 -5.42 2.18 -3.72
CA TYR A 13 -5.05 0.78 -3.52
C TYR A 13 -3.94 0.39 -4.49
N VAL A 14 -2.93 -0.30 -3.97
CA VAL A 14 -1.75 -0.71 -4.72
C VAL A 14 -1.65 -2.23 -4.74
N GLU A 15 -1.52 -2.77 -5.96
CA GLU A 15 -1.15 -4.17 -6.19
C GLU A 15 0.35 -4.22 -6.48
N ILE A 16 1.09 -5.11 -5.80
CA ILE A 16 2.51 -5.38 -6.06
C ILE A 16 2.65 -6.86 -6.42
N SER A 17 3.21 -7.13 -7.59
CA SER A 17 3.51 -8.48 -8.10
C SER A 17 2.29 -9.40 -8.15
N GLY A 18 1.11 -8.86 -8.47
CA GLY A 18 -0.13 -9.63 -8.60
C GLY A 18 -0.98 -9.70 -7.33
N GLU A 19 -0.48 -9.20 -6.20
CA GLU A 19 -1.16 -9.29 -4.90
C GLU A 19 -1.55 -7.89 -4.37
N PRO A 20 -2.76 -7.72 -3.78
CA PRO A 20 -3.12 -6.49 -3.08
C PRO A 20 -2.18 -6.27 -1.88
N ASP A 21 -1.25 -5.32 -2.00
CA ASP A 21 -0.18 -5.14 -1.01
C ASP A 21 -0.55 -4.08 0.03
N GLY A 22 -1.22 -3.00 -0.35
CA GLY A 22 -1.52 -1.91 0.59
C GLY A 22 -2.36 -0.75 0.05
N ILE A 23 -2.51 0.26 0.90
CA ILE A 23 -3.13 1.55 0.58
C ILE A 23 -2.09 2.67 0.73
N VAL A 24 -2.11 3.66 -0.17
CA VAL A 24 -1.24 4.84 -0.09
C VAL A 24 -1.69 5.74 1.07
N GLU A 25 -0.83 5.94 2.06
CA GLU A 25 -1.10 6.82 3.20
C GLU A 25 -0.64 8.25 2.97
N PHE A 26 0.43 8.40 2.21
CA PHE A 26 0.96 9.71 1.82
C PHE A 26 1.59 9.62 0.44
N SER A 27 1.55 10.75 -0.27
CA SER A 27 2.09 10.87 -1.61
C SER A 27 2.48 12.32 -1.89
N ASP A 28 3.62 12.50 -2.54
CA ASP A 28 4.06 13.75 -3.16
C ASP A 28 4.57 13.49 -4.59
N GLU A 29 5.13 14.51 -5.24
CA GLU A 29 5.63 14.40 -6.62
C GLU A 29 6.82 13.43 -6.80
N LYS A 30 7.54 13.09 -5.73
CA LYS A 30 8.78 12.31 -5.76
C LYS A 30 8.62 10.92 -5.18
N VAL A 31 7.83 10.80 -4.12
CA VAL A 31 7.68 9.57 -3.34
C VAL A 31 6.24 9.34 -2.89
N PHE A 32 5.92 8.07 -2.67
CA PHE A 32 4.68 7.68 -1.99
C PHE A 32 4.97 6.60 -0.96
N GLY A 33 4.14 6.55 0.09
CA GLY A 33 4.20 5.56 1.15
C GLY A 33 2.95 4.70 1.19
N ILE A 34 3.12 3.38 1.25
CA ILE A 34 2.02 2.43 1.41
C ILE A 34 1.97 1.85 2.82
N ARG A 35 0.78 1.78 3.41
CA ARG A 35 0.47 0.91 4.55
C ARG A 35 0.16 -0.47 4.02
N ILE A 36 1.03 -1.42 4.33
CA ILE A 36 0.91 -2.80 3.84
C ILE A 36 -0.20 -3.53 4.61
N PHE A 37 -1.02 -4.31 3.92
CA PHE A 37 -2.11 -5.10 4.52
C PHE A 37 -1.60 -6.36 5.22
N LYS A 38 -0.58 -7.02 4.67
CA LYS A 38 0.00 -8.27 5.20
C LYS A 38 1.48 -8.32 4.84
N ASN A 39 2.35 -8.74 5.76
CA ASN A 39 3.72 -9.04 5.36
C ASN A 39 3.74 -10.32 4.48
N ARG A 40 4.81 -10.54 3.70
CA ARG A 40 4.98 -11.76 2.86
C ARG A 40 4.96 -13.09 3.63
N LYS A 41 4.91 -13.06 4.97
CA LYS A 41 4.84 -14.22 5.86
C LYS A 41 3.46 -14.41 6.51
N GLY A 42 2.45 -13.65 6.06
CA GLY A 42 1.08 -13.74 6.59
C GLY A 42 0.91 -13.24 8.03
N THR A 43 1.93 -12.62 8.61
CA THR A 43 1.81 -11.96 9.92
C THR A 43 1.22 -10.58 9.67
N GLU A 44 0.09 -10.31 10.31
CA GLU A 44 -0.34 -8.93 10.54
C GLU A 44 0.78 -8.22 11.29
N LEU A 45 1.24 -7.12 10.73
CA LEU A 45 2.21 -6.27 11.38
C LEU A 45 1.62 -4.86 11.46
N THR A 46 1.81 -4.29 12.65
CA THR A 46 2.22 -2.91 12.92
C THR A 46 2.30 -2.01 11.67
N PRO A 47 1.82 -0.75 11.70
CA PRO A 47 1.81 0.14 10.53
C PRO A 47 3.22 0.30 9.95
N PHE A 48 3.57 -0.57 9.01
CA PHE A 48 4.84 -0.59 8.32
C PHE A 48 4.62 0.14 7.01
N ILE A 49 5.26 1.29 6.87
CA ILE A 49 5.18 2.11 5.67
C ILE A 49 6.37 1.77 4.79
N ARG A 50 6.09 1.32 3.56
CA ARG A 50 7.11 1.16 2.52
C ARG A 50 7.09 2.34 1.57
N LEU A 51 8.26 2.88 1.26
CA LEU A 51 8.44 4.03 0.37
C LEU A 51 8.90 3.60 -1.02
N TYR A 52 8.36 4.27 -2.02
CA TYR A 52 8.70 4.10 -3.43
C TYR A 52 8.80 5.47 -4.11
N SER A 53 9.46 5.51 -5.28
CA SER A 53 9.42 6.67 -6.18
C SER A 53 7.97 6.96 -6.60
N ASN A 54 7.60 8.18 -6.94
CA ASN A 54 6.28 8.51 -7.45
C ASN A 54 6.31 9.15 -8.85
N ASP A 55 7.42 8.96 -9.57
CA ASP A 55 7.60 9.46 -10.93
C ASP A 55 6.68 8.70 -11.91
N PRO A 56 5.75 9.36 -12.61
CA PRO A 56 4.87 8.72 -13.59
C PRO A 56 5.60 7.94 -14.69
N GLU A 57 6.77 8.38 -15.12
CA GLU A 57 7.52 7.70 -16.19
C GLU A 57 8.09 6.36 -15.70
N HIS A 58 8.36 6.20 -14.39
CA HIS A 58 8.76 4.92 -13.79
C HIS A 58 7.63 3.87 -13.89
N TYR A 59 6.38 4.30 -13.77
CA TYR A 59 5.24 3.39 -13.67
C TYR A 59 4.50 3.15 -14.98
N LYS A 60 4.76 3.96 -16.01
CA LYS A 60 4.13 3.86 -17.34
C LYS A 60 4.18 2.46 -17.96
N ASN A 61 5.27 1.71 -17.74
CA ASN A 61 5.47 0.36 -18.24
C ASN A 61 5.74 -0.68 -17.13
N SER A 62 5.50 -0.31 -15.86
CA SER A 62 5.73 -1.21 -14.73
C SER A 62 4.56 -2.19 -14.59
N TYR A 63 4.83 -3.49 -14.76
CA TYR A 63 3.85 -4.56 -14.55
C TYR A 63 3.82 -5.07 -13.11
N TRP A 64 4.85 -4.76 -12.33
CA TRP A 64 5.05 -5.28 -10.97
C TRP A 64 4.39 -4.44 -9.89
N ILE A 65 3.95 -3.23 -10.20
CA ILE A 65 3.23 -2.35 -9.27
C ILE A 65 2.26 -1.47 -10.04
N LYS A 66 1.01 -1.44 -9.59
CA LYS A 66 -0.04 -0.65 -10.25
C LYS A 66 -1.12 -0.25 -9.27
N ARG A 67 -1.86 0.81 -9.60
CA ARG A 67 -3.09 1.19 -8.92
C ARG A 67 -4.19 0.19 -9.29
N ILE A 68 -5.00 -0.21 -8.32
CA ILE A 68 -6.21 -1.02 -8.56
C ILE A 68 -7.46 -0.24 -8.16
N SER A 69 -8.48 -0.29 -9.02
CA SER A 69 -9.72 0.50 -8.89
C SER A 69 -10.67 -0.08 -7.85
N ASN A 70 -10.69 -1.41 -7.75
CA ASN A 70 -11.45 -2.12 -6.75
C ASN A 70 -10.49 -2.39 -5.61
N GLY A 71 -10.76 -1.80 -4.44
CA GLY A 71 -10.10 -2.24 -3.22
C GLY A 71 -10.23 -3.75 -3.06
N PRO A 72 -9.43 -4.37 -2.19
CA PRO A 72 -9.43 -5.82 -2.06
C PRO A 72 -10.83 -6.35 -1.76
N SER A 73 -11.17 -7.48 -2.39
CA SER A 73 -12.49 -8.14 -2.26
C SER A 73 -12.69 -8.83 -0.90
N PHE A 74 -11.69 -8.81 -0.02
CA PHE A 74 -11.77 -9.40 1.31
C PHE A 74 -12.08 -8.32 2.36
N GLU A 75 -13.07 -8.58 3.20
CA GLU A 75 -13.30 -7.77 4.40
C GLU A 75 -12.16 -7.97 5.39
N TYR A 76 -11.53 -6.87 5.80
CA TYR A 76 -10.56 -6.87 6.87
C TYR A 76 -11.26 -7.17 8.19
N LYS A 77 -11.00 -8.34 8.76
CA LYS A 77 -11.25 -8.53 10.19
C LYS A 77 -10.08 -7.87 10.89
N THR A 78 -10.30 -6.74 11.57
CA THR A 78 -9.40 -6.28 12.63
C THR A 78 -9.18 -7.46 13.56
N ALA A 79 -7.96 -8.00 13.63
CA ALA A 79 -7.67 -9.06 14.57
C ALA A 79 -7.88 -8.51 15.99
N ASP A 80 -8.77 -9.17 16.74
CA ASP A 80 -8.87 -8.95 18.17
C ASP A 80 -7.47 -9.19 18.77
N ILE A 81 -6.92 -8.16 19.41
CA ILE A 81 -5.66 -8.27 20.15
C ILE A 81 -5.91 -9.30 21.25
N VAL A 82 -5.51 -10.55 21.04
CA VAL A 82 -5.59 -11.57 22.09
C VAL A 82 -4.51 -11.24 23.11
N PRO A 83 -4.86 -10.89 24.36
CA PRO A 83 -3.87 -10.62 25.38
C PRO A 83 -3.01 -11.87 25.56
N MET A 84 -1.70 -11.70 25.43
CA MET A 84 -0.74 -12.76 25.69
C MET A 84 -0.83 -13.13 27.18
N LYS A 85 -1.44 -14.27 27.51
CA LYS A 85 -1.39 -14.80 28.88
C LYS A 85 0.04 -15.24 29.17
N LEU A 86 0.73 -14.46 30.00
CA LEU A 86 1.98 -14.87 30.62
C LEU A 86 1.60 -15.84 31.76
N ASN A 87 1.93 -17.11 31.59
CA ASN A 87 1.87 -18.13 32.64
C ASN A 87 3.10 -18.01 33.55
#